data_AF-A0A3A8QBC2-F1
#
_entry.id   AF-A0A3A8QBC2-F1
#
_cell.length_a   1.000
_cell.length_b   1.000
_cell.length_c   1.000
_cell.angle_alpha   90.00
_cell.angle_beta   90.00
_cell.angle_gamma   90.00
#
_symmetry.space_group_name_H-M   'P 1'
#
loop_
_entity.id
_entity.type
_entity.pdbx_description
1 polymer ?
#
loop_
_entity_poly.entity_id
_entity_poly.type
_entity_poly.pdbx_seq_one_letter_code
_entity_poly.pdbx_strand_id
1 'polypeptide(L)'
;MKTQTPDVDAELDDPRLARDGFDAASFRALLARYQRGELTEALSLAGPLEPPRPGDVQPLPAEGTPAHEACRALGEQAFRDGAVAALVVAGGAGTRFGG
;
A
#
# COMPACT_ATOMS: atom_id res chain seq x y z
N MET A 1 -22.67 -14.66 -29.06
CA MET A 1 -22.80 -13.45 -28.23
C MET A 1 -21.54 -12.63 -28.45
N LYS A 2 -21.62 -11.52 -29.19
CA LYS A 2 -20.44 -10.69 -29.50
C LYS A 2 -20.13 -9.85 -28.26
N THR A 3 -19.06 -10.17 -27.54
CA THR A 3 -18.51 -9.29 -26.50
C THR A 3 -17.99 -8.05 -27.20
N GLN A 4 -18.73 -6.95 -27.11
CA GLN A 4 -18.25 -5.65 -27.51
C GLN A 4 -17.14 -5.29 -26.52
N THR A 5 -15.89 -5.30 -26.98
CA THR A 5 -14.77 -4.82 -26.16
C THR A 5 -15.02 -3.34 -25.91
N PRO A 6 -15.22 -2.90 -24.65
CA PRO A 6 -15.43 -1.49 -24.36
C PRO A 6 -14.21 -0.69 -24.79
N ASP A 7 -14.45 0.51 -25.29
CA ASP A 7 -13.40 1.50 -25.54
C ASP A 7 -12.98 2.07 -24.19
N VAL A 8 -12.03 1.38 -23.55
CA VAL A 8 -11.49 1.73 -22.25
C VAL A 8 -10.94 3.15 -22.25
N ASP A 9 -10.37 3.62 -23.37
CA ASP A 9 -9.80 4.96 -23.45
C ASP A 9 -10.89 6.04 -23.38
N ALA A 10 -12.03 5.82 -24.03
CA ALA A 10 -13.19 6.72 -23.94
C ALA A 10 -13.81 6.74 -22.53
N GLU A 11 -13.82 5.62 -21.81
CA GLU A 11 -14.30 5.57 -20.42
C GLU A 11 -13.36 6.30 -19.45
N LEU A 12 -12.05 6.16 -19.63
CA LEU A 12 -11.04 6.80 -18.79
C LEU A 12 -11.01 8.33 -18.94
N ASP A 13 -11.46 8.84 -20.08
CA ASP A 13 -11.56 10.29 -20.34
C ASP A 13 -12.88 10.90 -19.85
N ASP A 14 -13.73 10.12 -19.17
CA ASP A 14 -14.96 10.64 -18.57
C ASP A 14 -14.64 11.70 -17.51
N PRO A 15 -15.15 12.94 -17.64
CA PRO A 15 -14.87 14.02 -16.70
C PRO A 15 -15.31 13.72 -15.26
N ARG A 16 -16.24 12.77 -15.05
CA ARG A 16 -16.67 12.32 -13.72
C ARG A 16 -15.53 11.62 -12.98
N LEU A 17 -14.73 10.82 -13.67
CA LEU A 17 -13.58 10.13 -13.08
C LEU A 17 -12.53 11.13 -12.61
N ALA A 18 -12.19 12.10 -13.45
CA ALA A 18 -11.23 13.15 -13.09
C ALA A 18 -11.71 13.98 -11.89
N ARG A 19 -13.01 14.33 -11.84
CA ARG A 19 -13.63 15.01 -10.69
C ARG A 19 -13.51 14.19 -9.40
N ASP A 20 -13.65 12.88 -9.48
CA ASP A 20 -13.60 11.97 -8.33
C ASP A 20 -12.15 11.59 -7.94
N GLY A 21 -11.14 12.23 -8.56
CA GLY A 21 -9.73 12.06 -8.24
C GLY A 21 -9.08 10.84 -8.88
N PHE A 22 -9.73 10.23 -9.88
CA PHE A 22 -9.17 9.10 -10.60
C PHE A 22 -7.97 9.52 -11.46
N ASP A 23 -6.85 8.84 -11.30
CA ASP A 23 -5.63 9.06 -12.08
C ASP A 23 -5.62 8.16 -13.32
N ALA A 24 -6.23 8.66 -14.40
CA ALA A 24 -6.29 7.96 -15.68
C ALA A 24 -4.90 7.72 -16.29
N ALA A 25 -3.93 8.61 -16.07
CA ALA A 25 -2.59 8.45 -16.61
C ALA A 25 -1.87 7.26 -15.96
N SER A 26 -1.92 7.17 -14.62
CA SER A 26 -1.37 6.03 -13.88
C SER A 26 -2.05 4.72 -14.27
N PHE A 27 -3.38 4.73 -14.44
CA PHE A 27 -4.12 3.54 -14.87
C PHE A 27 -3.70 3.09 -16.28
N ARG A 28 -3.61 4.00 -17.26
CA ARG A 28 -3.16 3.67 -18.63
C ARG A 28 -1.74 3.10 -18.62
N ALA A 29 -0.84 3.67 -17.81
CA ALA A 29 0.52 3.16 -17.66
C ALA A 29 0.53 1.74 -17.09
N LEU A 30 -0.30 1.45 -16.07
CA LEU A 30 -0.44 0.11 -15.50
C LEU A 30 -1.03 -0.89 -16.50
N LEU A 31 -2.09 -0.50 -17.22
CA LEU A 31 -2.72 -1.32 -18.25
C LEU A 31 -1.73 -1.67 -19.37
N ALA A 32 -0.95 -0.70 -19.83
CA ALA A 32 0.05 -0.94 -20.88
C ALA A 32 1.13 -1.92 -20.40
N ARG A 33 1.59 -1.81 -19.15
CA ARG A 33 2.54 -2.77 -18.55
C ARG A 33 1.94 -4.17 -18.43
N TYR A 34 0.67 -4.26 -18.02
CA TYR A 34 -0.08 -5.51 -17.96
C TYR A 34 -0.19 -6.18 -19.34
N GLN A 35 -0.60 -5.43 -20.36
CA GLN A 35 -0.75 -5.92 -21.73
C GLN A 35 0.58 -6.38 -22.34
N ARG A 36 1.70 -5.75 -21.97
CA ARG A 36 3.05 -6.18 -22.36
C ARG A 36 3.58 -7.38 -21.57
N GLY A 37 2.83 -7.88 -20.58
CA GLY A 37 3.25 -9.01 -19.73
C GLY A 37 4.34 -8.65 -18.72
N GLU A 38 4.52 -7.36 -18.42
CA GLU A 38 5.56 -6.87 -17.50
C GLU A 38 5.13 -6.92 -16.03
N LEU A 39 3.86 -7.20 -15.76
CA LEU A 39 3.33 -7.38 -14.41
C LEU A 39 3.22 -8.88 -14.12
N THR A 40 4.00 -9.35 -13.15
CA THR A 40 3.90 -10.71 -12.62
C THR A 40 3.22 -10.68 -11.25
N GLU A 41 2.46 -11.74 -10.92
CA GLU A 41 1.72 -11.86 -9.65
C GLU A 41 2.65 -11.84 -8.42
N ALA A 42 3.86 -12.36 -8.60
CA ALA A 42 4.97 -12.20 -7.67
C ALA A 42 6.24 -11.90 -8.46
N LEU A 43 7.05 -10.96 -7.97
CA LEU A 43 8.43 -10.84 -8.42
C LEU A 43 9.15 -12.13 -8.00
N SER A 44 9.80 -12.79 -8.96
CA SER A 44 10.74 -13.84 -8.62
C SER A 44 11.90 -13.19 -7.87
N LEU A 45 12.08 -13.56 -6.60
CA LEU A 45 13.19 -13.04 -5.80
C LEU A 45 14.49 -13.51 -6.45
N ALA A 46 15.31 -12.57 -6.88
CA ALA A 46 16.60 -12.86 -7.47
C ALA A 46 17.59 -13.26 -6.35
N GLY A 47 17.56 -14.53 -5.96
CA GLY A 47 18.50 -15.11 -5.00
C GLY A 47 17.86 -15.98 -3.92
N PRO A 48 18.70 -16.63 -3.09
CA PRO A 48 18.23 -17.42 -1.97
C PRO A 48 17.53 -16.53 -0.93
N LEU A 49 16.42 -17.03 -0.40
CA LEU A 49 15.76 -16.46 0.76
C LEU A 49 16.53 -16.86 2.02
N GLU A 50 17.23 -15.91 2.61
CA GLU A 50 17.93 -16.10 3.87
C GLU A 50 17.10 -15.53 5.04
N PRO A 51 17.16 -16.16 6.23
CA PRO A 51 16.51 -15.61 7.41
C PRO A 51 17.13 -14.25 7.79
N PRO A 52 16.36 -13.35 8.44
CA PRO A 52 16.91 -12.14 9.03
C PRO A 52 18.08 -12.46 9.97
N ARG A 53 19.12 -11.63 9.93
CA ARG A 53 20.29 -11.76 10.79
C ARG A 53 19.94 -11.33 12.21
N PRO A 54 20.69 -11.79 13.22
CA PRO A 54 20.58 -11.26 14.57
C PRO A 54 20.72 -9.74 14.57
N GLY A 55 19.66 -9.04 14.99
CA GLY A 55 19.61 -7.58 15.07
C GLY A 55 18.82 -6.87 13.97
N ASP A 56 18.44 -7.55 12.88
CA ASP A 56 17.60 -6.98 11.81
C ASP A 56 16.20 -6.62 12.34
N VAL A 57 15.70 -7.40 13.30
CA VAL A 57 14.46 -7.15 14.02
C VAL A 57 14.80 -7.00 15.49
N GLN A 58 14.57 -5.81 16.04
CA GLN A 58 14.71 -5.56 17.47
C GLN A 58 13.36 -5.78 18.15
N PRO A 59 13.29 -6.64 19.18
CA PRO A 59 12.07 -6.74 19.98
C PRO A 59 11.80 -5.41 20.67
N LEU A 60 10.51 -5.10 20.88
CA LEU A 60 10.14 -3.95 21.69
C LEU A 60 10.68 -4.13 23.12
N PRO A 61 11.22 -3.06 23.73
CA PRO A 61 11.62 -3.11 25.14
C PRO A 61 10.44 -3.50 26.04
N ALA A 62 10.68 -4.40 26.99
CA ALA A 62 9.65 -4.82 27.94
C ALA A 62 9.22 -3.67 28.84
N GLU A 63 7.94 -3.61 29.18
CA GLU A 63 7.37 -2.62 30.10
C GLU A 63 8.13 -2.59 31.44
N GLY A 64 8.29 -1.38 32.00
CA GLY A 64 9.03 -1.15 33.25
C GLY A 64 10.55 -1.18 33.12
N THR A 65 11.11 -1.48 31.93
CA THR A 65 12.55 -1.36 31.70
C THR A 65 12.96 0.09 31.41
N PRO A 66 14.20 0.50 31.71
CA PRO A 66 14.70 1.84 31.34
C PRO A 66 14.62 2.12 29.84
N ALA A 67 14.83 1.08 29.01
CA ALA A 67 14.73 1.18 27.56
C ALA A 67 13.29 1.44 27.10
N HIS A 68 12.29 0.80 27.73
CA HIS A 68 10.89 1.08 27.48
C HIS A 68 10.53 2.54 27.81
N GLU A 69 10.93 3.02 28.99
CA GLU A 69 10.66 4.40 29.41
C GLU A 69 11.31 5.43 28.48
N ALA A 70 12.53 5.17 28.03
CA ALA A 70 13.21 6.02 27.05
C ALA A 70 12.47 6.07 25.71
N CYS A 71 12.08 4.91 25.17
CA CYS A 71 11.29 4.83 23.93
C CYS A 71 9.93 5.54 24.06
N ARG A 72 9.24 5.35 25.19
CA ARG A 72 7.96 6.02 25.48
C ARG A 72 8.12 7.54 25.51
N ALA A 73 9.10 8.06 26.24
CA ALA A 73 9.36 9.50 26.32
C ALA A 73 9.70 10.12 24.95
N LEU A 74 10.49 9.42 24.14
CA LEU A 74 10.80 9.84 22.76
C LEU A 74 9.55 9.87 21.88
N GLY A 75 8.72 8.84 21.93
CA GLY A 75 7.45 8.78 21.19
C GLY A 75 6.50 9.90 21.59
N GLU A 76 6.33 10.14 22.90
CA GLU A 76 5.51 11.24 23.42
C GLU A 76 5.99 12.61 22.94
N GLN A 77 7.30 12.82 22.90
CA GLN A 77 7.86 14.05 22.38
C GLN A 77 7.58 14.20 20.88
N ALA A 78 7.76 13.13 20.09
CA ALA A 78 7.45 13.15 18.66
C ALA A 78 5.96 13.46 18.39
N PHE A 79 5.05 12.97 19.22
CA PHE A 79 3.63 13.36 19.17
C PHE A 79 3.45 14.85 19.48
N ARG A 80 4.09 15.38 20.53
CA ARG A 80 4.02 16.81 20.89
C ARG A 80 4.55 17.72 19.80
N ASP A 81 5.60 17.28 19.11
CA ASP A 81 6.24 18.03 18.02
C ASP A 81 5.47 17.94 16.69
N GLY A 82 4.36 17.20 16.64
CA GLY A 82 3.59 16.99 15.42
C GLY A 82 4.30 16.13 14.37
N ALA A 83 5.30 15.34 14.79
CA ALA A 83 6.11 14.50 13.90
C ALA A 83 5.48 13.13 13.59
N VAL A 84 4.33 12.81 14.21
CA VAL A 84 3.66 11.52 14.05
C VAL A 84 2.31 11.72 13.35
N ALA A 85 2.09 10.95 12.28
CA ALA A 85 0.81 10.84 11.59
C ALA A 85 0.35 9.37 11.55
N ALA A 86 -0.96 9.13 11.54
CA ALA A 86 -1.54 7.81 11.41
C ALA A 86 -2.30 7.69 10.08
N LEU A 87 -2.04 6.62 9.33
CA LEU A 87 -2.77 6.25 8.13
C LEU A 87 -3.56 4.96 8.40
N VAL A 88 -4.87 5.03 8.30
CA VAL A 88 -5.74 3.86 8.38
C VAL A 88 -6.13 3.44 6.97
N VAL A 89 -5.71 2.26 6.54
CA VAL A 89 -6.09 1.69 5.23
C VAL A 89 -7.51 1.14 5.33
N ALA A 90 -8.49 1.93 4.90
CA ALA A 90 -9.92 1.61 4.98
C ALA A 90 -10.63 1.55 3.61
N GLY A 91 -9.89 1.21 2.55
CA GLY A 91 -10.43 1.13 1.17
C GLY A 91 -11.14 -0.17 0.81
N GLY A 92 -11.33 -1.10 1.75
CA GLY A 92 -11.94 -2.39 1.49
C GLY A 92 -13.45 -2.28 1.27
N ALA A 93 -13.98 -2.93 0.22
CA ALA A 93 -15.40 -2.89 -0.12
C ALA A 93 -16.33 -3.72 0.80
N GLY A 94 -15.79 -4.44 1.79
CA GLY A 94 -16.60 -5.19 2.76
C GLY A 94 -17.39 -6.38 2.17
N THR A 95 -17.12 -6.80 0.93
CA THR A 95 -17.93 -7.79 0.18
C THR A 95 -18.05 -9.18 0.84
N ARG A 96 -17.21 -9.50 1.81
CA ARG A 96 -17.25 -10.76 2.59
C ARG A 96 -18.09 -10.69 3.87
N PHE A 97 -18.55 -9.51 4.28
CA PHE A 97 -19.34 -9.30 5.50
C PHE A 97 -20.86 -9.27 5.24
N GLY A 98 -21.31 -9.67 4.04
CA GLY A 98 -22.66 -9.42 3.53
C GLY A 98 -23.61 -10.62 3.36
N GLY A 99 -23.23 -11.84 3.78
CA GLY A 99 -24.07 -13.03 3.67
C GLY A 99 -24.15 -13.63 2.27
#